data_AF-W2T621-F1
#
_entry.id   AF-W2T621-F1
#
_cell.length_a   1.000
_cell.length_b   1.000
_cell.length_c   1.000
_cell.angle_alpha   90.00
_cell.angle_beta   90.00
_cell.angle_gamma   90.00
#
_symmetry.space_group_name_H-M   'P 1'
#
loop_
_entity.id
_entity.type
_entity.pdbx_description
1 polymer ?
#
loop_
_entity_poly.entity_id
_entity_poly.type
_entity_poly.pdbx_seq_one_letter_code
_entity_poly.pdbx_strand_id
1 'polypeptide(L)'
;MPLLNKKPIGRREVPSNLKLTDKVYYLEASNEIFTNYDEFFERMIQLNSTLFSCEFTGKTGLTYFEALDSEKQAMKALGNFPPQLEQSVLFLVRNYLCRGRFEDLLNDVSLFMKDRYFVDEECFYVDAGQRIPVRVTGVKSIRDWQPENTSSKEPQIPPPDVFRYSLEFLDNNFHSDGYSGPDADENPIFDHTSLHRARSVASKPKLKLFLKNSCVVRKGRYDIKEKFINEIDALTWESVCGGPPPLYPRTPMLQRGRQPKTPNSSASTSSTPAGKLEGTSGNSEELTPANETPKAVKEKRAYTKRTETPKGMTEKKRLQIMAQQEELAPLFESARKFGVDLTKYEQKTKVLSTHEIAELKVLIKSSRTQEREQAREAKKMKIKAKHEWAKKRDDLDCDDLKAFPVYPALNLPVWLNDEELSEYLAILQFFTAFQELLPIKEVRGTHRVSLTDVIMAIRCADPQYSTYADLMKILLSARTDRADEEDGDEADLSNKDEIALIQLQNCDPDHKIHGERIREMNYLHEEIRLTHGQSLRHIPVDWMTLTELIRLVLLTSGYYTGQSTHRHRLFARGNYKGYEDAGYVYRMNHPETMEKLRTVCCGLYVGDFVYVF
;
A
#
# COMPACT_ATOMS: atom_id res chain seq x y z
N MET A 1 -14.06 -20.64 6.54
CA MET A 1 -12.68 -20.70 6.01
C MET A 1 -12.17 -19.29 5.87
N PRO A 2 -10.94 -18.99 6.32
CA PRO A 2 -10.42 -17.62 6.32
C PRO A 2 -10.56 -16.91 4.97
N LEU A 3 -11.10 -15.70 5.04
CA LEU A 3 -11.39 -14.87 3.87
C LEU A 3 -10.21 -13.92 3.61
N LEU A 4 -9.38 -14.24 2.62
CA LEU A 4 -8.32 -13.37 2.11
C LEU A 4 -8.95 -12.16 1.40
N ASN A 5 -8.68 -10.94 1.86
CA ASN A 5 -9.29 -9.72 1.31
C ASN A 5 -10.83 -9.81 1.19
N LYS A 6 -11.47 -10.43 2.20
CA LYS A 6 -12.93 -10.67 2.29
C LYS A 6 -13.51 -11.62 1.22
N LYS A 7 -12.67 -12.41 0.54
CA LYS A 7 -13.08 -13.49 -0.38
C LYS A 7 -12.58 -14.84 0.13
N PRO A 8 -13.28 -15.96 -0.09
CA PRO A 8 -12.78 -17.29 0.26
C PRO A 8 -11.42 -17.56 -0.39
N ILE A 9 -10.44 -18.02 0.38
CA ILE A 9 -9.15 -18.41 -0.18
C ILE A 9 -9.29 -19.73 -0.96
N GLY A 10 -8.96 -19.67 -2.25
CA GLY A 10 -8.81 -20.87 -3.07
C GLY A 10 -7.63 -21.71 -2.57
N ARG A 11 -7.84 -23.00 -2.37
CA ARG A 11 -6.75 -23.98 -2.20
C ARG A 11 -6.15 -24.28 -3.57
N ARG A 12 -4.83 -24.48 -3.65
CA ARG A 12 -4.19 -25.04 -4.86
C ARG A 12 -4.62 -26.50 -5.01
N GLU A 13 -4.86 -26.92 -6.24
CA GLU A 13 -5.12 -28.33 -6.56
C GLU A 13 -3.83 -29.16 -6.43
N VAL A 14 -3.95 -30.44 -6.08
CA VAL A 14 -2.79 -31.33 -5.97
C VAL A 14 -2.26 -31.63 -7.39
N PRO A 15 -0.95 -31.45 -7.67
CA PRO A 15 -0.38 -31.75 -8.98
C PRO A 15 -0.67 -33.18 -9.45
N SER A 16 -1.31 -33.31 -10.61
CA SER A 16 -1.85 -34.57 -11.15
C SER A 16 -0.80 -35.60 -11.58
N ASN A 17 0.49 -35.24 -11.53
CA ASN A 17 1.65 -36.06 -11.89
C ASN A 17 2.43 -36.61 -10.68
N LEU A 18 1.96 -36.38 -9.44
CA LEU A 18 2.59 -36.87 -8.21
C LEU A 18 2.44 -38.39 -8.01
N LYS A 19 3.52 -39.04 -7.56
CA LYS A 19 3.54 -40.44 -7.10
C LYS A 19 3.66 -40.50 -5.59
N LEU A 20 3.21 -41.59 -4.98
CA LEU A 20 3.33 -41.86 -3.53
C LEU A 20 4.78 -41.88 -3.00
N THR A 21 5.78 -41.97 -3.88
CA THR A 21 7.21 -41.95 -3.55
C THR A 21 7.84 -40.57 -3.55
N ASP A 22 7.14 -39.55 -4.06
CA ASP A 22 7.75 -38.27 -4.39
C ASP A 22 7.80 -37.36 -3.15
N LYS A 23 8.93 -36.68 -2.94
CA LYS A 23 9.10 -35.75 -1.83
C LYS A 23 8.40 -34.43 -2.14
N VAL A 24 7.60 -33.95 -1.19
CA VAL A 24 6.78 -32.74 -1.30
C VAL A 24 6.88 -31.89 -0.04
N TYR A 25 6.64 -30.58 -0.18
CA TYR A 25 6.41 -29.68 0.94
C TYR A 25 4.91 -29.68 1.24
N TYR A 26 4.54 -30.03 2.47
CA TYR A 26 3.15 -30.14 2.92
C TYR A 26 2.81 -29.00 3.87
N LEU A 27 1.66 -28.36 3.63
CA LEU A 27 1.16 -27.21 4.38
C LEU A 27 -0.09 -27.61 5.17
N GLU A 28 0.14 -28.12 6.37
CA GLU A 28 -0.87 -28.76 7.23
C GLU A 28 -2.14 -27.91 7.43
N ALA A 29 -1.98 -26.61 7.71
CA ALA A 29 -3.10 -25.75 8.09
C ALA A 29 -4.14 -25.55 6.97
N SER A 30 -3.73 -25.59 5.70
CA SER A 30 -4.63 -25.53 4.53
C SER A 30 -4.84 -26.89 3.84
N ASN A 31 -4.10 -27.92 4.26
CA ASN A 31 -3.99 -29.23 3.61
C ASN A 31 -3.59 -29.12 2.13
N GLU A 32 -2.53 -28.34 1.86
CA GLU A 32 -1.97 -28.10 0.51
C GLU A 32 -0.61 -28.78 0.33
N ILE A 33 -0.28 -29.15 -0.91
CA ILE A 33 0.92 -29.91 -1.29
C ILE A 33 1.66 -29.15 -2.39
N PHE A 34 2.97 -29.00 -2.25
CA PHE A 34 3.84 -28.26 -3.17
C PHE A 34 5.05 -29.11 -3.57
N THR A 35 5.40 -29.10 -4.86
CA THR A 35 6.60 -29.76 -5.39
C THR A 35 7.83 -28.85 -5.40
N ASN A 36 7.63 -27.53 -5.43
CA ASN A 36 8.70 -26.52 -5.30
C ASN A 36 8.71 -25.88 -3.90
N TYR A 37 9.90 -25.60 -3.37
CA TYR A 37 10.09 -24.85 -2.13
C TYR A 37 9.63 -23.40 -2.26
N ASP A 38 9.93 -22.73 -3.38
CA ASP A 38 9.61 -21.31 -3.54
C ASP A 38 8.09 -21.07 -3.50
N GLU A 39 7.31 -21.94 -4.16
CA GLU A 39 5.85 -21.89 -4.14
C GLU A 39 5.26 -22.13 -2.73
N PHE A 40 5.86 -23.04 -1.97
CA PHE A 40 5.50 -23.28 -0.57
C PHE A 40 5.84 -22.06 0.30
N PHE A 41 7.00 -21.43 0.07
CA PHE A 41 7.47 -20.27 0.81
C PHE A 41 6.64 -19.01 0.48
N GLU A 42 6.31 -18.75 -0.78
CA GLU A 42 5.35 -17.73 -1.21
C GLU A 42 3.99 -17.92 -0.53
N ARG A 43 3.48 -19.16 -0.51
CA ARG A 43 2.22 -19.46 0.18
C ARG A 43 2.34 -19.22 1.68
N MET A 44 3.45 -19.62 2.30
CA MET A 44 3.71 -19.41 3.72
C MET A 44 3.76 -17.91 4.07
N ILE A 45 4.42 -17.08 3.25
CA ILE A 45 4.40 -15.61 3.39
C ILE A 45 2.97 -15.09 3.26
N GLN A 46 2.22 -15.54 2.24
CA GLN A 46 0.83 -15.14 2.06
C GLN A 46 -0.03 -15.50 3.28
N LEU A 47 0.07 -16.71 3.82
CA LEU A 47 -0.72 -17.14 4.98
C LEU A 47 -0.33 -16.42 6.28
N ASN A 48 0.92 -15.97 6.42
CA ASN A 48 1.37 -15.15 7.54
C ASN A 48 1.08 -13.64 7.36
N SER A 49 0.67 -13.19 6.17
CA SER A 49 0.23 -11.81 5.97
C SER A 49 -1.08 -11.52 6.71
N THR A 50 -1.26 -10.29 7.20
CA THR A 50 -2.42 -9.85 7.98
C THR A 50 -3.69 -9.59 7.13
N LEU A 51 -3.72 -10.10 5.90
CA LEU A 51 -4.76 -9.83 4.89
C LEU A 51 -6.03 -10.70 5.05
N PHE A 52 -6.11 -11.53 6.11
CA PHE A 52 -7.25 -12.41 6.34
C PHE A 52 -8.31 -11.80 7.25
N SER A 53 -9.49 -12.39 7.12
CA SER A 53 -10.62 -12.17 8.01
C SER A 53 -11.31 -13.49 8.35
N CYS A 54 -11.76 -13.63 9.59
CA CYS A 54 -12.50 -14.80 10.06
C CYS A 54 -13.94 -14.75 9.53
N GLU A 55 -14.39 -15.81 8.86
CA GLU A 55 -15.73 -15.85 8.23
C GLU A 55 -16.86 -15.69 9.27
N PHE A 56 -16.79 -16.44 10.36
CA PHE A 56 -17.84 -16.49 11.39
C PHE A 56 -17.93 -15.20 12.23
N THR A 57 -16.79 -14.59 12.60
CA THR A 57 -16.78 -13.39 13.44
C THR A 57 -16.77 -12.08 12.64
N GLY A 58 -16.24 -12.11 11.41
CA GLY A 58 -15.94 -10.93 10.60
C GLY A 58 -14.82 -10.05 11.16
N LYS A 59 -13.96 -10.54 12.08
CA LYS A 59 -12.70 -9.86 12.46
C LYS A 59 -11.77 -9.82 11.25
N THR A 60 -11.11 -8.68 11.02
CA THR A 60 -10.16 -8.40 9.92
C THR A 60 -8.76 -8.12 10.48
N GLY A 61 -7.73 -8.16 9.62
CA GLY A 61 -6.35 -7.86 10.03
C GLY A 61 -5.61 -9.09 10.61
N LEU A 62 -6.16 -10.28 10.40
CA LEU A 62 -5.66 -11.55 10.94
C LEU A 62 -4.70 -12.22 9.96
N THR A 63 -3.82 -13.09 10.46
CA THR A 63 -3.16 -14.11 9.63
C THR A 63 -4.13 -15.24 9.31
N TYR A 64 -3.78 -16.13 8.39
CA TYR A 64 -4.58 -17.33 8.10
C TYR A 64 -4.78 -18.21 9.34
N PHE A 65 -3.74 -18.36 10.15
CA PHE A 65 -3.71 -19.22 11.33
C PHE A 65 -4.57 -18.65 12.47
N GLU A 66 -4.48 -17.34 12.72
CA GLU A 66 -5.33 -16.63 13.68
C GLU A 66 -6.79 -16.57 13.23
N ALA A 67 -7.03 -16.41 11.92
CA ALA A 67 -8.36 -16.51 11.37
C ALA A 67 -8.92 -17.92 11.60
N LEU A 68 -8.18 -19.00 11.27
CA LEU A 68 -8.57 -20.38 11.56
C LEU A 68 -8.90 -20.61 13.03
N ASP A 69 -8.09 -20.11 13.97
CA ASP A 69 -8.42 -20.28 15.38
C ASP A 69 -9.62 -19.45 15.82
N SER A 70 -9.77 -18.22 15.31
CA SER A 70 -11.00 -17.44 15.50
C SER A 70 -12.24 -18.14 14.90
N GLU A 71 -12.12 -18.92 13.83
CA GLU A 71 -13.19 -19.75 13.29
C GLU A 71 -13.49 -20.96 14.21
N LYS A 72 -12.45 -21.65 14.72
CA LYS A 72 -12.59 -22.76 15.70
C LYS A 72 -13.27 -22.29 16.99
N GLN A 73 -12.83 -21.16 17.54
CA GLN A 73 -13.42 -20.53 18.72
C GLN A 73 -14.88 -20.10 18.45
N ALA A 74 -15.15 -19.51 17.29
CA ALA A 74 -16.49 -19.12 16.90
C ALA A 74 -17.45 -20.30 16.78
N MET A 75 -17.03 -21.41 16.16
CA MET A 75 -17.86 -22.62 16.06
C MET A 75 -18.16 -23.24 17.44
N LYS A 76 -17.18 -23.26 18.36
CA LYS A 76 -17.42 -23.67 19.76
C LYS A 76 -18.42 -22.73 20.47
N ALA A 77 -18.30 -21.42 20.28
CA ALA A 77 -19.20 -20.44 20.89
C ALA A 77 -20.63 -20.47 20.31
N LEU A 78 -20.78 -20.81 19.02
CA LEU A 78 -22.06 -21.04 18.35
C LEU A 78 -22.73 -22.33 18.82
N GLY A 79 -21.98 -23.44 18.92
CA GLY A 79 -22.50 -24.71 19.45
C GLY A 79 -22.98 -24.64 20.91
N ASN A 80 -22.55 -23.61 21.65
CA ASN A 80 -23.00 -23.32 23.00
C ASN A 80 -24.20 -22.33 23.05
N PHE A 81 -24.86 -22.01 21.93
CA PHE A 81 -26.09 -21.20 21.93
C PHE A 81 -27.32 -22.07 22.30
N PRO A 82 -28.19 -21.67 23.23
CA PRO A 82 -29.33 -22.51 23.62
C PRO A 82 -30.32 -22.69 22.45
N PRO A 83 -30.70 -23.93 22.11
CA PRO A 83 -31.56 -24.21 20.95
C PRO A 83 -32.96 -23.59 21.09
N GLN A 84 -33.49 -23.51 22.31
CA GLN A 84 -34.78 -22.87 22.62
C GLN A 84 -34.77 -21.37 22.25
N LEU A 85 -33.60 -20.73 22.30
CA LEU A 85 -33.43 -19.33 21.91
C LEU A 85 -33.06 -19.15 20.43
N GLU A 86 -32.54 -20.18 19.75
CA GLU A 86 -32.27 -20.10 18.31
C GLU A 86 -33.57 -19.87 17.54
N GLN A 87 -34.62 -20.65 17.83
CA GLN A 87 -35.92 -20.48 17.18
C GLN A 87 -36.56 -19.13 17.55
N SER A 88 -36.64 -18.79 18.83
CA SER A 88 -37.30 -17.56 19.29
C SER A 88 -36.64 -16.28 18.78
N VAL A 89 -35.31 -16.22 18.71
CA VAL A 89 -34.58 -15.07 18.13
C VAL A 89 -34.76 -15.00 16.62
N LEU A 90 -34.75 -16.12 15.92
CA LEU A 90 -34.95 -16.13 14.47
C LEU A 90 -36.40 -15.78 14.08
N PHE A 91 -37.38 -16.17 14.88
CA PHE A 91 -38.78 -15.78 14.73
C PHE A 91 -38.98 -14.25 14.85
N LEU A 92 -38.35 -13.61 15.84
CA LEU A 92 -38.32 -12.14 15.94
C LEU A 92 -37.71 -11.50 14.69
N VAL A 93 -36.54 -11.98 14.25
CA VAL A 93 -35.84 -11.43 13.07
C VAL A 93 -36.68 -11.57 11.79
N ARG A 94 -37.31 -12.73 11.61
CA ARG A 94 -38.11 -13.10 10.44
C ARG A 94 -39.37 -12.25 10.31
N ASN A 95 -40.14 -12.14 11.39
CA ASN A 95 -41.51 -11.62 11.34
C ASN A 95 -41.64 -10.17 11.81
N TYR A 96 -40.71 -9.65 12.62
CA TYR A 96 -40.85 -8.35 13.29
C TYR A 96 -39.72 -7.35 12.97
N LEU A 97 -38.44 -7.73 13.04
CA LEU A 97 -37.32 -6.78 12.93
C LEU A 97 -36.96 -6.41 11.48
N CYS A 98 -37.70 -5.46 10.92
CA CYS A 98 -37.50 -4.95 9.56
C CYS A 98 -36.29 -4.00 9.38
N ARG A 99 -35.07 -4.42 9.74
CA ARG A 99 -33.86 -3.56 9.74
C ARG A 99 -32.93 -3.72 8.53
N GLY A 100 -32.45 -2.59 8.00
CA GLY A 100 -31.44 -2.53 6.94
C GLY A 100 -29.97 -2.63 7.43
N ARG A 101 -29.70 -2.35 8.70
CA ARG A 101 -28.34 -2.33 9.29
C ARG A 101 -28.19 -3.36 10.39
N PHE A 102 -27.06 -4.07 10.40
CA PHE A 102 -26.80 -5.18 11.33
C PHE A 102 -26.73 -4.75 12.80
N GLU A 103 -26.10 -3.61 13.11
CA GLU A 103 -26.01 -3.16 14.51
C GLU A 103 -27.39 -2.73 15.05
N ASP A 104 -28.28 -2.23 14.20
CA ASP A 104 -29.66 -1.88 14.58
C ASP A 104 -30.45 -3.17 14.89
N LEU A 105 -30.35 -4.20 14.04
CA LEU A 105 -30.89 -5.54 14.28
C LEU A 105 -30.40 -6.14 15.61
N LEU A 106 -29.08 -6.10 15.84
CA LEU A 106 -28.47 -6.60 17.07
C LEU A 106 -28.95 -5.85 18.32
N ASN A 107 -29.10 -4.52 18.23
CA ASN A 107 -29.59 -3.72 19.34
C ASN A 107 -31.06 -4.01 19.64
N ASP A 108 -31.92 -4.13 18.64
CA ASP A 108 -33.34 -4.48 18.81
C ASP A 108 -33.53 -5.86 19.47
N VAL A 109 -32.81 -6.90 19.00
CA VAL A 109 -32.85 -8.24 19.62
C VAL A 109 -32.34 -8.17 21.06
N SER A 110 -31.22 -7.48 21.29
CA SER A 110 -30.65 -7.33 22.63
C SER A 110 -31.50 -6.48 23.58
N LEU A 111 -32.37 -5.61 23.05
CA LEU A 111 -33.30 -4.80 23.84
C LEU A 111 -34.53 -5.61 24.23
N PHE A 112 -35.08 -6.40 23.31
CA PHE A 112 -36.16 -7.35 23.61
C PHE A 112 -35.70 -8.39 24.64
N MET A 113 -34.55 -9.03 24.41
CA MET A 113 -33.94 -10.02 25.31
C MET A 113 -33.34 -9.43 26.60
N LYS A 114 -33.60 -8.17 26.93
CA LYS A 114 -33.20 -7.60 28.22
C LYS A 114 -34.14 -8.10 29.32
N ASP A 115 -35.42 -7.75 29.23
CA ASP A 115 -36.41 -7.93 30.30
C ASP A 115 -37.67 -8.73 29.89
N ARG A 116 -37.79 -9.16 28.61
CA ARG A 116 -38.82 -10.12 28.16
C ARG A 116 -38.26 -11.54 28.12
N TYR A 117 -39.05 -12.54 28.48
CA TYR A 117 -38.73 -13.96 28.31
C TYR A 117 -39.60 -14.61 27.22
N PHE A 118 -39.09 -15.67 26.60
CA PHE A 118 -39.80 -16.46 25.59
C PHE A 118 -40.45 -17.71 26.21
N VAL A 119 -41.41 -18.31 25.51
CA VAL A 119 -41.89 -19.67 25.83
C VAL A 119 -40.78 -20.68 25.54
N ASP A 120 -40.76 -21.78 26.31
CA ASP A 120 -39.74 -22.83 26.36
C ASP A 120 -38.31 -22.36 26.70
N GLU A 121 -38.13 -21.09 27.07
CA GLU A 121 -36.83 -20.57 27.51
C GLU A 121 -36.46 -21.09 28.91
N GLU A 122 -35.24 -21.62 29.03
CA GLU A 122 -34.64 -22.04 30.31
C GLU A 122 -33.86 -20.87 30.94
N CYS A 123 -34.26 -20.49 32.16
CA CYS A 123 -33.66 -19.40 32.93
C CYS A 123 -33.62 -19.76 34.43
N PHE A 124 -33.31 -18.78 35.29
CA PHE A 124 -33.32 -18.95 36.74
C PHE A 124 -34.41 -18.10 37.39
N TYR A 125 -35.28 -18.73 38.18
CA TYR A 125 -36.07 -18.05 39.18
C TYR A 125 -35.18 -17.75 40.40
N VAL A 126 -35.38 -16.59 41.04
CA VAL A 126 -34.71 -16.21 42.28
C VAL A 126 -35.71 -16.06 43.42
N ASP A 127 -35.55 -16.93 44.42
CA ASP A 127 -36.23 -16.85 45.71
C ASP A 127 -35.18 -16.82 46.83
N ALA A 128 -35.38 -15.96 47.83
CA ALA A 128 -34.48 -15.70 48.96
C ALA A 128 -32.98 -15.50 48.64
N GLY A 129 -32.61 -15.27 47.37
CA GLY A 129 -31.23 -15.20 46.87
C GLY A 129 -30.67 -16.52 46.30
N GLN A 130 -31.36 -17.64 46.46
CA GLN A 130 -31.09 -18.88 45.73
C GLN A 130 -31.51 -18.73 44.26
N ARG A 131 -30.84 -19.47 43.36
CA ARG A 131 -31.21 -19.57 41.94
C ARG A 131 -31.71 -20.98 41.65
N ILE A 132 -32.92 -21.08 41.12
CA ILE A 132 -33.59 -22.35 40.83
C ILE A 132 -33.81 -22.39 39.31
N PRO A 133 -33.38 -23.46 38.61
CA PRO A 133 -33.57 -23.57 37.16
C PRO A 133 -35.05 -23.79 36.84
N VAL A 134 -35.55 -22.99 35.90
CA VAL A 134 -36.96 -23.02 35.46
C VAL A 134 -37.06 -22.92 33.94
N ARG A 135 -38.12 -23.47 33.37
CA ARG A 135 -38.54 -23.26 31.99
C ARG A 135 -39.82 -22.40 31.95
N VAL A 136 -39.88 -21.43 31.06
CA VAL A 136 -41.07 -20.57 30.90
C VAL A 136 -42.12 -21.30 30.05
N THR A 137 -43.26 -21.64 30.63
CA THR A 137 -44.34 -22.39 29.96
C THR A 137 -45.46 -21.50 29.40
N GLY A 138 -45.47 -20.20 29.73
CA GLY A 138 -46.47 -19.27 29.21
C GLY A 138 -46.24 -17.82 29.63
N VAL A 139 -46.87 -16.89 28.89
CA VAL A 139 -46.72 -15.44 29.09
C VAL A 139 -48.11 -14.77 29.07
N LYS A 140 -48.58 -14.28 30.23
CA LYS A 140 -49.87 -13.60 30.43
C LYS A 140 -49.65 -12.09 30.45
N SER A 141 -50.40 -11.33 29.64
CA SER A 141 -50.44 -9.86 29.75
C SER A 141 -51.41 -9.49 30.88
N ILE A 142 -50.97 -8.69 31.85
CA ILE A 142 -51.81 -8.23 32.98
C ILE A 142 -52.34 -6.80 32.81
N ARG A 143 -51.92 -6.13 31.75
CA ARG A 143 -52.44 -4.82 31.30
C ARG A 143 -52.53 -4.82 29.78
N ASP A 144 -53.39 -3.98 29.24
CA ASP A 144 -53.39 -3.66 27.82
C ASP A 144 -52.23 -2.71 27.51
N TRP A 145 -51.51 -3.00 26.42
CA TRP A 145 -50.55 -2.08 25.82
C TRP A 145 -50.80 -2.02 24.31
N GLN A 146 -50.71 -0.83 23.74
CA GLN A 146 -50.81 -0.57 22.31
C GLN A 146 -49.67 0.36 21.91
N PRO A 147 -49.07 0.20 20.72
CA PRO A 147 -48.07 1.13 20.22
C PRO A 147 -48.70 2.50 19.94
N GLU A 148 -47.96 3.57 20.21
CA GLU A 148 -48.32 4.93 19.81
C GLU A 148 -48.25 5.05 18.28
N ASN A 149 -49.27 5.66 17.68
CA ASN A 149 -49.44 5.77 16.24
C ASN A 149 -48.54 6.87 15.60
N THR A 150 -47.35 7.06 16.18
CA THR A 150 -46.37 8.11 15.88
C THR A 150 -45.29 7.56 14.94
N SER A 151 -44.81 8.39 14.01
CA SER A 151 -43.71 8.03 13.08
C SER A 151 -42.33 8.00 13.78
N SER A 152 -42.17 7.15 14.78
CA SER A 152 -40.95 7.02 15.57
C SER A 152 -39.83 6.33 14.77
N LYS A 153 -38.59 6.81 14.94
CA LYS A 153 -37.38 6.13 14.43
C LYS A 153 -36.90 5.01 15.37
N GLU A 154 -37.49 4.93 16.56
CA GLU A 154 -37.11 4.04 17.65
C GLU A 154 -38.16 2.92 17.85
N PRO A 155 -37.73 1.73 18.31
CA PRO A 155 -38.62 0.58 18.52
C PRO A 155 -39.56 0.80 19.70
N GLN A 156 -40.85 0.55 19.49
CA GLN A 156 -41.84 0.58 20.55
C GLN A 156 -42.05 -0.86 21.06
N ILE A 157 -41.61 -1.12 22.28
CA ILE A 157 -41.67 -2.45 22.92
C ILE A 157 -42.53 -2.33 24.19
N PRO A 158 -43.51 -3.23 24.41
CA PRO A 158 -44.32 -3.18 25.63
C PRO A 158 -43.46 -3.35 26.90
N PRO A 159 -43.64 -2.50 27.93
CA PRO A 159 -42.85 -2.54 29.16
C PRO A 159 -42.90 -3.90 29.88
N PRO A 160 -41.83 -4.34 30.56
CA PRO A 160 -41.77 -5.67 31.15
C PRO A 160 -42.78 -5.87 32.30
N ASP A 161 -43.13 -4.81 33.02
CA ASP A 161 -44.15 -4.79 34.09
C ASP A 161 -45.57 -5.21 33.62
N VAL A 162 -45.81 -5.22 32.30
CA VAL A 162 -47.08 -5.63 31.68
C VAL A 162 -47.24 -7.15 31.66
N PHE A 163 -46.16 -7.91 31.88
CA PHE A 163 -46.12 -9.36 31.69
C PHE A 163 -46.03 -10.14 33.01
N ARG A 164 -46.62 -11.32 33.02
CA ARG A 164 -46.40 -12.35 34.04
C ARG A 164 -46.12 -13.70 33.36
N TYR A 165 -45.24 -14.49 33.96
CA TYR A 165 -44.70 -15.73 33.37
C TYR A 165 -45.13 -16.96 34.17
N SER A 166 -45.64 -17.98 33.49
CA SER A 166 -45.86 -19.31 34.06
C SER A 166 -44.57 -20.12 33.97
N LEU A 167 -44.24 -20.90 35.01
CA LEU A 167 -42.96 -21.59 35.14
C LEU A 167 -43.14 -23.10 35.39
N GLU A 168 -42.28 -23.89 34.76
CA GLU A 168 -41.97 -25.27 35.11
C GLU A 168 -40.65 -25.27 35.88
N PHE A 169 -40.61 -25.88 37.07
CA PHE A 169 -39.39 -26.00 37.88
C PHE A 169 -38.62 -27.26 37.49
N LEU A 170 -37.33 -27.11 37.16
CA LEU A 170 -36.51 -28.20 36.60
C LEU A 170 -35.75 -29.00 37.67
N ASP A 171 -35.68 -28.50 38.91
CA ASP A 171 -35.11 -29.22 40.06
C ASP A 171 -36.20 -30.01 40.81
N ASN A 172 -36.18 -31.34 40.70
CA ASN A 172 -37.13 -32.27 41.32
C ASN A 172 -37.28 -32.17 42.86
N ASN A 173 -36.42 -31.41 43.56
CA ASN A 173 -36.50 -31.20 45.01
C ASN A 173 -37.41 -30.01 45.39
N PHE A 174 -37.88 -29.19 44.45
CA PHE A 174 -38.83 -28.10 44.71
C PHE A 174 -40.27 -28.56 44.51
N HIS A 175 -40.87 -29.15 45.55
CA HIS A 175 -42.32 -29.21 45.68
C HIS A 175 -42.86 -27.85 46.17
N SER A 176 -44.03 -27.45 45.66
CA SER A 176 -44.69 -26.20 46.04
C SER A 176 -45.46 -26.34 47.36
N ASP A 177 -44.75 -26.72 48.43
CA ASP A 177 -45.28 -26.89 49.78
C ASP A 177 -45.56 -25.52 50.44
N GLY A 178 -46.51 -24.78 49.88
CA GLY A 178 -46.88 -23.43 50.34
C GLY A 178 -48.23 -22.88 49.88
N TYR A 179 -48.83 -23.39 48.79
CA TYR A 179 -50.03 -22.80 48.18
C TYR A 179 -51.23 -23.76 48.02
N SER A 180 -51.51 -24.57 49.04
CA SER A 180 -52.78 -25.30 49.16
C SER A 180 -53.91 -24.39 49.69
N GLY A 181 -54.26 -23.35 48.92
CA GLY A 181 -55.47 -22.55 49.12
C GLY A 181 -56.71 -23.18 48.43
N PRO A 182 -57.94 -22.67 48.67
CA PRO A 182 -59.15 -23.30 48.13
C PRO A 182 -59.31 -23.25 46.60
N ASP A 183 -58.69 -22.28 45.93
CA ASP A 183 -58.87 -21.98 44.49
C ASP A 183 -57.77 -22.61 43.62
N ALA A 184 -57.63 -23.94 43.68
CA ALA A 184 -56.49 -24.71 43.14
C ALA A 184 -56.51 -24.96 41.61
N ASP A 185 -56.96 -23.98 40.80
CA ASP A 185 -57.08 -24.08 39.33
C ASP A 185 -56.24 -23.03 38.54
N GLU A 186 -55.67 -21.98 39.17
CA GLU A 186 -54.72 -21.07 38.49
C GLU A 186 -53.25 -21.44 38.81
N ASN A 187 -52.49 -21.81 37.77
CA ASN A 187 -51.03 -21.96 37.87
C ASN A 187 -50.38 -20.65 38.38
N PRO A 188 -49.38 -20.71 39.29
CA PRO A 188 -48.72 -19.51 39.81
C PRO A 188 -47.97 -18.75 38.70
N ILE A 189 -48.10 -17.42 38.71
CA ILE A 189 -47.60 -16.54 37.64
C ILE A 189 -46.67 -15.46 38.22
N PHE A 190 -45.44 -15.39 37.71
CA PHE A 190 -44.33 -14.67 38.30
C PHE A 190 -44.00 -13.38 37.55
N ASP A 191 -43.36 -12.41 38.21
CA ASP A 191 -42.90 -11.17 37.59
C ASP A 191 -41.52 -11.34 36.91
N HIS A 192 -41.25 -10.51 35.91
CA HIS A 192 -39.98 -10.49 35.19
C HIS A 192 -38.78 -10.21 36.11
N THR A 193 -38.97 -9.46 37.20
CA THR A 193 -37.92 -9.14 38.18
C THR A 193 -37.42 -10.35 38.96
N SER A 194 -38.25 -11.40 39.08
CA SER A 194 -37.90 -12.66 39.75
C SER A 194 -37.16 -13.64 38.82
N LEU A 195 -37.01 -13.32 37.54
CA LEU A 195 -36.39 -14.16 36.53
C LEU A 195 -35.05 -13.58 36.07
N HIS A 196 -34.05 -14.45 35.89
CA HIS A 196 -32.72 -14.08 35.42
C HIS A 196 -32.16 -15.05 34.38
N ARG A 197 -31.78 -14.52 33.22
CA ARG A 197 -30.92 -15.22 32.24
C ARG A 197 -29.50 -15.42 32.78
N ALA A 198 -28.85 -16.51 32.36
CA ALA A 198 -27.41 -16.65 32.48
C ALA A 198 -26.69 -15.53 31.70
N ARG A 199 -25.78 -14.79 32.34
CA ARG A 199 -25.09 -13.60 31.78
C ARG A 199 -24.41 -13.85 30.41
N SER A 200 -23.99 -15.08 30.13
CA SER A 200 -23.35 -15.45 28.86
C SER A 200 -24.33 -15.58 27.69
N VAL A 201 -25.60 -15.92 27.94
CA VAL A 201 -26.58 -16.34 26.94
C VAL A 201 -27.05 -15.18 26.07
N ALA A 202 -27.67 -14.15 26.66
CA ALA A 202 -28.17 -12.97 25.93
C ALA A 202 -27.10 -11.88 25.72
N SER A 203 -25.80 -12.22 25.84
CA SER A 203 -24.73 -11.25 25.72
C SER A 203 -24.61 -10.72 24.28
N LYS A 204 -24.46 -9.39 24.11
CA LYS A 204 -24.33 -8.78 22.77
C LYS A 204 -23.25 -9.44 21.88
N PRO A 205 -22.06 -9.84 22.37
CA PRO A 205 -21.09 -10.57 21.55
C PRO A 205 -21.60 -11.94 21.05
N LYS A 206 -22.34 -12.68 21.87
CA LYS A 206 -22.89 -14.00 21.50
C LYS A 206 -24.07 -13.87 20.52
N LEU A 207 -24.98 -12.92 20.77
CA LEU A 207 -26.05 -12.55 19.83
C LEU A 207 -25.48 -12.06 18.49
N LYS A 208 -24.42 -11.23 18.52
CA LYS A 208 -23.70 -10.75 17.33
C LYS A 208 -23.11 -11.89 16.51
N LEU A 209 -22.54 -12.90 17.18
CA LEU A 209 -21.99 -14.08 16.53
C LEU A 209 -23.11 -14.95 15.93
N PHE A 210 -24.18 -15.22 16.69
CA PHE A 210 -25.33 -15.99 16.22
C PHE A 210 -26.01 -15.34 15.01
N LEU A 211 -26.41 -14.07 15.11
CA LEU A 211 -27.09 -13.34 14.04
C LEU A 211 -26.25 -13.22 12.76
N LYS A 212 -24.91 -13.04 12.86
CA LYS A 212 -24.03 -13.09 11.68
C LYS A 212 -24.06 -14.43 10.95
N ASN A 213 -24.24 -15.53 11.68
CA ASN A 213 -24.16 -16.88 11.14
C ASN A 213 -25.53 -17.45 10.77
N SER A 214 -26.63 -16.90 11.29
CA SER A 214 -28.00 -17.36 11.01
C SER A 214 -28.84 -16.41 10.14
N CYS A 215 -28.44 -15.15 9.95
CA CYS A 215 -29.14 -14.19 9.09
C CYS A 215 -28.43 -13.95 7.74
N VAL A 216 -29.15 -13.35 6.79
CA VAL A 216 -28.70 -12.95 5.45
C VAL A 216 -29.48 -11.71 5.00
N VAL A 217 -28.94 -10.91 4.06
CA VAL A 217 -29.67 -9.76 3.51
C VAL A 217 -30.57 -10.20 2.35
N ARG A 218 -31.90 -10.03 2.48
CA ARG A 218 -32.87 -10.17 1.39
C ARG A 218 -33.61 -8.87 1.16
N LYS A 219 -33.84 -8.50 -0.11
CA LYS A 219 -34.65 -7.32 -0.53
C LYS A 219 -34.29 -6.01 0.23
N GLY A 220 -33.01 -5.82 0.57
CA GLY A 220 -32.50 -4.63 1.25
C GLY A 220 -32.72 -4.58 2.78
N ARG A 221 -33.01 -5.71 3.44
CA ARG A 221 -33.09 -5.87 4.90
C ARG A 221 -32.47 -7.20 5.35
N TYR A 222 -32.17 -7.35 6.63
CA TYR A 222 -31.82 -8.64 7.21
C TYR A 222 -33.06 -9.55 7.34
N ASP A 223 -32.85 -10.83 7.13
CA ASP A 223 -33.85 -11.92 7.13
C ASP A 223 -33.09 -13.24 7.50
N ILE A 224 -33.78 -14.33 7.79
CA ILE A 224 -33.14 -15.58 8.25
C ILE A 224 -32.63 -16.45 7.09
N LYS A 225 -31.54 -17.20 7.26
CA LYS A 225 -31.03 -18.13 6.23
C LYS A 225 -32.06 -19.21 5.88
N GLU A 226 -32.04 -19.66 4.62
CA GLU A 226 -33.12 -20.48 4.02
C GLU A 226 -33.42 -21.77 4.80
N LYS A 227 -32.38 -22.41 5.35
CA LYS A 227 -32.49 -23.61 6.19
C LYS A 227 -33.42 -23.48 7.40
N PHE A 228 -33.72 -22.26 7.85
CA PHE A 228 -34.59 -22.01 9.01
C PHE A 228 -36.03 -21.64 8.65
N ILE A 229 -36.31 -21.27 7.39
CA ILE A 229 -37.59 -20.63 7.03
C ILE A 229 -38.79 -21.54 7.36
N ASN A 230 -38.71 -22.82 7.00
CA ASN A 230 -39.83 -23.76 7.16
C ASN A 230 -40.18 -24.04 8.63
N GLU A 231 -39.18 -23.99 9.53
CA GLU A 231 -39.39 -24.18 10.97
C GLU A 231 -39.95 -22.90 11.61
N ILE A 232 -39.43 -21.74 11.22
CA ILE A 232 -39.78 -20.44 11.82
C ILE A 232 -41.12 -19.90 11.33
N ASP A 233 -41.46 -20.09 10.04
CA ASP A 233 -42.74 -19.66 9.46
C ASP A 233 -43.91 -20.54 9.92
N ALA A 234 -43.66 -21.63 10.67
CA ALA A 234 -44.67 -22.49 11.30
C ALA A 234 -45.04 -22.08 12.74
N LEU A 235 -44.30 -21.15 13.36
CA LEU A 235 -44.53 -20.68 14.73
C LEU A 235 -45.53 -19.50 14.77
N THR A 236 -46.20 -19.30 15.91
CA THR A 236 -47.06 -18.12 16.15
C THR A 236 -46.46 -17.18 17.19
N TRP A 237 -46.98 -15.96 17.29
CA TRP A 237 -46.51 -15.00 18.29
C TRP A 237 -46.80 -15.49 19.72
N GLU A 238 -47.96 -16.12 19.88
CA GLU A 238 -48.48 -16.68 21.13
C GLU A 238 -47.64 -17.88 21.60
N SER A 239 -47.16 -18.71 20.66
CA SER A 239 -46.34 -19.89 20.97
C SER A 239 -44.86 -19.58 21.27
N VAL A 240 -44.40 -18.34 21.05
CA VAL A 240 -42.98 -17.96 21.18
C VAL A 240 -42.77 -16.83 22.19
N CYS A 241 -43.58 -15.77 22.13
CA CYS A 241 -43.36 -14.53 22.88
C CYS A 241 -44.50 -14.16 23.82
N GLY A 242 -45.75 -14.36 23.38
CA GLY A 242 -46.97 -14.03 24.12
C GLY A 242 -47.22 -12.54 24.39
N GLY A 243 -48.45 -12.23 24.82
CA GLY A 243 -48.97 -10.88 25.05
C GLY A 243 -48.89 -9.98 23.80
N PRO A 244 -48.92 -8.64 23.94
CA PRO A 244 -48.89 -7.75 22.78
C PRO A 244 -47.52 -7.73 22.05
N PRO A 245 -47.50 -7.69 20.70
CA PRO A 245 -46.28 -7.64 19.90
C PRO A 245 -45.65 -6.24 19.82
N PRO A 246 -44.31 -6.13 19.75
CA PRO A 246 -43.59 -4.86 19.57
C PRO A 246 -43.69 -4.31 18.14
N LEU A 247 -43.57 -3.00 18.00
CA LEU A 247 -43.55 -2.29 16.72
C LEU A 247 -42.13 -1.79 16.40
N TYR A 248 -41.48 -2.41 15.40
CA TYR A 248 -40.14 -2.05 14.95
C TYR A 248 -40.15 -1.15 13.69
N PRO A 249 -39.47 0.02 13.71
CA PRO A 249 -39.38 0.91 12.56
C PRO A 249 -38.66 0.26 11.37
N ARG A 250 -39.30 0.29 10.20
CA ARG A 250 -38.77 -0.27 8.96
C ARG A 250 -37.65 0.64 8.41
N THR A 251 -36.40 0.19 8.47
CA THR A 251 -35.25 0.96 7.94
C THR A 251 -34.77 0.42 6.59
N PRO A 252 -34.56 1.26 5.57
CA PRO A 252 -33.91 0.86 4.33
C PRO A 252 -32.39 0.67 4.56
N MET A 253 -31.74 -0.13 3.71
CA MET A 253 -30.28 -0.17 3.64
C MET A 253 -29.73 1.17 3.14
N LEU A 254 -29.08 1.92 4.02
CA LEU A 254 -28.23 3.05 3.65
C LEU A 254 -26.91 2.52 3.07
N GLN A 255 -26.64 2.80 1.79
CA GLN A 255 -25.34 2.51 1.18
C GLN A 255 -24.26 3.39 1.81
N ARG A 256 -23.12 2.79 2.19
CA ARG A 256 -22.00 3.48 2.85
C ARG A 256 -20.81 3.55 1.90
N GLY A 257 -20.57 4.71 1.29
CA GLY A 257 -19.43 4.97 0.42
C GLY A 257 -19.72 5.95 -0.71
N ARG A 258 -18.67 6.62 -1.21
CA ARG A 258 -18.72 7.47 -2.40
C ARG A 258 -18.98 6.58 -3.63
N GLN A 259 -20.04 6.86 -4.39
CA GLN A 259 -20.30 6.13 -5.64
C GLN A 259 -19.07 6.26 -6.58
N PRO A 260 -18.50 5.15 -7.08
CA PRO A 260 -17.52 5.25 -8.15
C PRO A 260 -18.23 5.81 -9.39
N LYS A 261 -17.72 6.93 -9.93
CA LYS A 261 -18.29 7.53 -11.15
C LYS A 261 -18.14 6.52 -12.29
N THR A 262 -19.26 5.99 -12.79
CA THR A 262 -19.28 5.25 -14.04
C THR A 262 -18.84 6.19 -15.18
N PRO A 263 -17.95 5.76 -16.08
CA PRO A 263 -17.57 6.56 -17.24
C PRO A 263 -18.73 6.58 -18.23
N ASN A 264 -19.63 7.56 -18.10
CA ASN A 264 -20.72 7.74 -19.06
C ASN A 264 -20.15 8.12 -20.43
N SER A 265 -20.49 7.33 -21.44
CA SER A 265 -20.13 7.58 -22.83
C SER A 265 -20.90 8.78 -23.39
N SER A 266 -20.20 9.88 -23.62
CA SER A 266 -20.66 10.96 -24.51
C SER A 266 -19.57 11.23 -25.54
N ALA A 267 -19.75 10.72 -26.76
CA ALA A 267 -18.77 10.91 -27.83
C ALA A 267 -18.84 12.33 -28.39
N SER A 268 -17.67 12.95 -28.57
CA SER A 268 -17.47 14.03 -29.53
C SER A 268 -16.19 13.76 -30.31
N THR A 269 -16.25 13.98 -31.62
CA THR A 269 -15.25 13.51 -32.58
C THR A 269 -14.24 14.60 -32.95
N SER A 270 -12.96 14.29 -32.86
CA SER A 270 -11.93 14.87 -33.74
C SER A 270 -10.93 13.78 -34.12
N SER A 271 -10.45 13.81 -35.36
CA SER A 271 -9.68 12.73 -35.98
C SER A 271 -8.24 13.14 -36.26
N THR A 272 -7.30 12.22 -36.02
CA THR A 272 -5.91 12.37 -36.44
C THR A 272 -5.35 11.03 -36.95
N PRO A 273 -5.22 10.82 -38.27
CA PRO A 273 -4.47 9.70 -38.83
C PRO A 273 -2.97 10.02 -38.92
N ALA A 274 -2.11 9.01 -38.90
CA ALA A 274 -0.66 9.17 -38.94
C ALA A 274 -0.06 9.04 -40.35
N GLY A 275 0.98 9.82 -40.64
CA GLY A 275 1.95 9.59 -41.72
C GLY A 275 3.24 10.36 -41.40
N LYS A 276 4.42 9.75 -41.23
CA LYS A 276 5.33 9.03 -42.17
C LYS A 276 6.36 9.98 -42.82
N LEU A 277 7.59 9.49 -42.98
CA LEU A 277 8.81 10.24 -43.31
C LEU A 277 9.04 10.42 -44.83
N GLU A 278 9.46 11.62 -45.22
CA GLU A 278 10.36 12.02 -46.34
C GLU A 278 10.42 13.57 -46.33
N GLY A 279 11.43 14.31 -46.80
CA GLY A 279 12.76 14.00 -47.35
C GLY A 279 13.33 15.24 -48.08
N THR A 280 14.67 15.39 -48.20
CA THR A 280 15.40 16.46 -48.95
C THR A 280 15.16 17.94 -48.53
N SER A 281 15.89 18.96 -49.01
CA SER A 281 17.35 19.18 -49.21
C SER A 281 17.65 20.66 -49.53
N GLY A 282 18.78 21.19 -49.05
CA GLY A 282 19.34 22.49 -49.47
C GLY A 282 18.78 23.73 -48.74
N ASN A 283 19.43 24.90 -48.81
CA ASN A 283 20.68 25.21 -49.52
C ASN A 283 21.47 26.38 -48.88
N SER A 284 22.79 26.40 -49.17
CA SER A 284 23.71 27.56 -49.29
C SER A 284 23.57 28.82 -48.42
N GLU A 285 24.69 29.21 -47.80
CA GLU A 285 25.15 30.61 -47.80
C GLU A 285 26.68 30.65 -48.06
N GLU A 286 27.17 31.70 -48.71
CA GLU A 286 28.59 31.89 -49.05
C GLU A 286 29.27 32.86 -48.07
N LEU A 287 30.62 32.83 -47.98
CA LEU A 287 31.45 34.03 -48.15
C LEU A 287 32.97 33.69 -48.16
N THR A 288 33.71 34.50 -48.91
CA THR A 288 35.20 34.55 -49.02
C THR A 288 35.67 35.90 -48.38
N PRO A 289 36.98 36.32 -48.30
CA PRO A 289 38.14 35.95 -49.14
C PRO A 289 39.57 35.98 -48.52
N ALA A 290 40.56 35.68 -49.39
CA ALA A 290 41.96 36.18 -49.46
C ALA A 290 42.91 36.01 -48.24
N ASN A 291 44.18 35.61 -48.41
CA ASN A 291 45.17 36.40 -49.16
C ASN A 291 46.45 35.63 -49.63
N GLU A 292 47.03 36.13 -50.74
CA GLU A 292 48.46 36.18 -51.13
C GLU A 292 49.40 34.93 -51.22
N THR A 293 50.50 35.14 -51.99
CA THR A 293 51.63 34.24 -52.31
C THR A 293 52.91 35.13 -52.45
N PRO A 294 54.09 34.76 -53.03
CA PRO A 294 54.69 33.46 -53.38
C PRO A 294 56.19 33.36 -52.94
N LYS A 295 56.90 32.26 -53.31
CA LYS A 295 58.19 32.29 -54.06
C LYS A 295 58.76 30.88 -54.35
N ALA A 296 59.73 30.79 -55.27
CA ALA A 296 60.32 29.55 -55.78
C ALA A 296 61.82 29.73 -56.13
N VAL A 297 62.59 28.63 -56.22
CA VAL A 297 63.95 28.57 -56.80
C VAL A 297 64.21 27.21 -57.50
N LYS A 298 64.58 27.29 -58.79
CA LYS A 298 65.61 26.56 -59.60
C LYS A 298 66.19 25.22 -59.07
N GLU A 299 66.65 24.25 -59.88
CA GLU A 299 66.85 24.09 -61.35
C GLU A 299 66.90 22.55 -61.67
N LYS A 300 67.40 21.93 -62.76
CA LYS A 300 68.29 22.30 -63.90
C LYS A 300 67.91 21.52 -65.19
N ARG A 301 68.86 20.83 -65.86
CA ARG A 301 68.70 19.98 -67.07
C ARG A 301 69.85 18.95 -67.14
N ALA A 302 69.68 17.80 -67.83
CA ALA A 302 70.32 17.55 -69.14
C ALA A 302 70.31 16.08 -69.66
N TYR A 303 70.32 16.01 -71.01
CA TYR A 303 70.94 15.00 -71.88
C TYR A 303 70.22 13.69 -72.25
N THR A 304 70.34 13.34 -73.55
CA THR A 304 69.77 12.17 -74.23
C THR A 304 70.88 11.25 -74.76
N LYS A 305 70.59 9.95 -74.91
CA LYS A 305 71.39 9.09 -75.80
C LYS A 305 70.49 8.16 -76.63
N ARG A 306 71.05 7.63 -77.71
CA ARG A 306 70.31 7.09 -78.87
C ARG A 306 70.21 5.55 -78.86
N THR A 307 69.17 5.07 -79.56
CA THR A 307 69.11 3.83 -80.37
C THR A 307 69.55 2.50 -79.77
N GLU A 308 68.65 1.53 -79.84
CA GLU A 308 68.88 0.34 -80.69
C GLU A 308 67.54 -0.24 -81.19
N THR A 309 67.55 -0.89 -82.36
CA THR A 309 66.35 -1.45 -83.01
C THR A 309 66.59 -2.87 -83.54
N PRO A 310 65.91 -3.88 -82.98
CA PRO A 310 65.86 -5.22 -83.58
C PRO A 310 65.00 -5.23 -84.87
N LYS A 311 65.36 -6.12 -85.80
CA LYS A 311 64.76 -6.19 -87.14
C LYS A 311 63.48 -7.03 -87.19
N GLY A 312 62.62 -6.72 -88.17
CA GLY A 312 61.95 -7.74 -88.99
C GLY A 312 60.72 -8.43 -88.41
N MET A 313 59.60 -7.70 -88.28
CA MET A 313 58.27 -8.32 -88.24
C MET A 313 57.54 -8.05 -89.57
N THR A 314 57.00 -9.09 -90.21
CA THR A 314 56.21 -8.94 -91.44
C THR A 314 54.92 -8.16 -91.18
N GLU A 315 54.57 -7.24 -92.09
CA GLU A 315 53.46 -6.28 -91.89
C GLU A 315 52.13 -6.94 -91.51
N LYS A 316 51.84 -8.12 -92.08
CA LYS A 316 50.65 -8.94 -91.75
C LYS A 316 50.59 -9.37 -90.28
N LYS A 317 51.73 -9.71 -89.64
CA LYS A 317 51.79 -10.02 -88.21
C LYS A 317 51.65 -8.77 -87.34
N ARG A 318 52.22 -7.66 -87.78
CA ARG A 318 52.14 -6.36 -87.08
C ARG A 318 50.70 -5.84 -87.01
N LEU A 319 49.97 -5.90 -88.13
CA LEU A 319 48.54 -5.58 -88.19
C LEU A 319 47.71 -6.51 -87.30
N GLN A 320 48.01 -7.82 -87.29
CA GLN A 320 47.30 -8.79 -86.45
C GLN A 320 47.52 -8.57 -84.94
N ILE A 321 48.71 -8.12 -84.52
CA ILE A 321 48.96 -7.73 -83.12
C ILE A 321 48.17 -6.46 -82.77
N MET A 322 48.13 -5.46 -83.67
CA MET A 322 47.37 -4.23 -83.42
C MET A 322 45.87 -4.51 -83.27
N ALA A 323 45.28 -5.28 -84.18
CA ALA A 323 43.86 -5.66 -84.10
C ALA A 323 43.53 -6.42 -82.79
N GLN A 324 44.38 -7.37 -82.37
CA GLN A 324 44.14 -8.11 -81.13
C GLN A 324 44.29 -7.21 -79.88
N GLN A 325 45.23 -6.26 -79.87
CA GLN A 325 45.39 -5.30 -78.77
C GLN A 325 44.20 -4.31 -78.72
N GLU A 326 43.61 -3.96 -79.86
CA GLU A 326 42.41 -3.14 -79.96
C GLU A 326 41.16 -3.89 -79.45
N GLU A 327 40.96 -5.16 -79.84
CA GLU A 327 39.90 -6.03 -79.28
C GLU A 327 40.03 -6.25 -77.75
N LEU A 328 41.26 -6.24 -77.23
CA LEU A 328 41.54 -6.40 -75.79
C LEU A 328 41.54 -5.08 -75.00
N ALA A 329 41.46 -3.92 -75.67
CA ALA A 329 41.44 -2.60 -75.03
C ALA A 329 40.43 -2.47 -73.86
N PRO A 330 39.14 -2.90 -73.96
CA PRO A 330 38.21 -2.81 -72.83
C PRO A 330 38.56 -3.74 -71.65
N LEU A 331 39.31 -4.82 -71.89
CA LEU A 331 39.86 -5.66 -70.81
C LEU A 331 41.06 -4.98 -70.14
N PHE A 332 41.91 -4.30 -70.90
CA PHE A 332 43.01 -3.51 -70.36
C PHE A 332 42.50 -2.29 -69.57
N GLU A 333 41.47 -1.59 -70.03
CA GLU A 333 40.84 -0.51 -69.27
C GLU A 333 40.24 -1.01 -67.95
N SER A 334 39.54 -2.16 -67.98
CA SER A 334 39.04 -2.82 -66.77
C SER A 334 40.19 -3.22 -65.82
N ALA A 335 41.31 -3.73 -66.34
CA ALA A 335 42.51 -4.04 -65.56
C ALA A 335 43.13 -2.79 -64.90
N ARG A 336 43.31 -1.68 -65.63
CA ARG A 336 43.76 -0.39 -65.07
C ARG A 336 42.86 0.06 -63.93
N LYS A 337 41.54 -0.09 -64.10
CA LYS A 337 40.53 0.30 -63.09
C LYS A 337 40.58 -0.52 -61.80
N PHE A 338 41.05 -1.76 -61.84
CA PHE A 338 41.25 -2.62 -60.65
C PHE A 338 42.73 -2.79 -60.25
N GLY A 339 43.62 -1.88 -60.70
CA GLY A 339 45.03 -1.84 -60.30
C GLY A 339 45.88 -3.06 -60.75
N VAL A 340 45.44 -3.78 -61.78
CA VAL A 340 46.14 -4.97 -62.30
C VAL A 340 47.31 -4.56 -63.20
N ASP A 341 48.48 -5.15 -62.97
CA ASP A 341 49.67 -4.91 -63.81
C ASP A 341 49.45 -5.43 -65.25
N LEU A 342 49.71 -4.55 -66.21
CA LEU A 342 49.50 -4.76 -67.64
C LEU A 342 50.79 -4.97 -68.43
N THR A 343 51.97 -4.81 -67.82
CA THR A 343 53.28 -4.89 -68.50
C THR A 343 53.51 -6.22 -69.23
N LYS A 344 52.91 -7.32 -68.75
CA LYS A 344 52.92 -8.64 -69.40
C LYS A 344 52.01 -8.76 -70.63
N TYR A 345 50.95 -7.95 -70.71
CA TYR A 345 49.81 -8.17 -71.62
C TYR A 345 49.68 -7.10 -72.71
N GLU A 346 50.03 -5.84 -72.39
CA GLU A 346 50.02 -4.71 -73.30
C GLU A 346 51.36 -4.58 -74.05
N GLN A 347 51.58 -5.44 -75.07
CA GLN A 347 52.86 -5.59 -75.76
C GLN A 347 52.75 -5.53 -77.29
N LYS A 348 53.77 -4.99 -77.96
CA LYS A 348 53.81 -4.76 -79.44
C LYS A 348 54.62 -5.82 -80.21
N THR A 349 55.02 -6.89 -79.53
CA THR A 349 56.03 -7.88 -79.96
C THR A 349 55.44 -9.24 -80.34
N LYS A 350 54.34 -9.65 -79.69
CA LYS A 350 53.77 -11.00 -79.75
C LYS A 350 52.25 -10.93 -79.72
N VAL A 351 51.59 -11.82 -80.47
CA VAL A 351 50.15 -12.12 -80.34
C VAL A 351 49.91 -12.84 -79.01
N LEU A 352 48.93 -12.40 -78.25
CA LEU A 352 48.57 -12.94 -76.93
C LEU A 352 47.84 -14.29 -77.08
N SER A 353 48.24 -15.27 -76.28
CA SER A 353 47.64 -16.61 -76.25
C SER A 353 46.25 -16.59 -75.62
N THR A 354 45.40 -17.54 -75.99
CA THR A 354 44.10 -17.78 -75.35
C THR A 354 44.24 -18.01 -73.84
N HIS A 355 45.34 -18.64 -73.40
CA HIS A 355 45.67 -18.81 -71.99
C HIS A 355 46.02 -17.47 -71.31
N GLU A 356 46.87 -16.65 -71.93
CA GLU A 356 47.30 -15.35 -71.38
C GLU A 356 46.09 -14.38 -71.25
N ILE A 357 45.14 -14.45 -72.19
CA ILE A 357 43.87 -13.70 -72.13
C ILE A 357 42.93 -14.24 -71.02
N ALA A 358 42.93 -15.56 -70.78
CA ALA A 358 42.15 -16.16 -69.70
C ALA A 358 42.72 -15.83 -68.31
N GLU A 359 44.05 -15.88 -68.17
CA GLU A 359 44.79 -15.48 -66.96
C GLU A 359 44.47 -14.03 -66.57
N LEU A 360 44.55 -13.09 -67.52
CA LEU A 360 44.16 -11.70 -67.30
C LEU A 360 42.69 -11.55 -66.88
N LYS A 361 41.76 -12.29 -67.49
CA LYS A 361 40.33 -12.29 -67.10
C LYS A 361 40.11 -12.82 -65.68
N VAL A 362 40.87 -13.83 -65.25
CA VAL A 362 40.85 -14.32 -63.86
C VAL A 362 41.41 -13.27 -62.90
N LEU A 363 42.52 -12.62 -63.26
CA LEU A 363 43.20 -11.63 -62.43
C LEU A 363 42.34 -10.37 -62.20
N ILE A 364 41.67 -9.87 -63.26
CA ILE A 364 40.67 -8.79 -63.16
C ILE A 364 39.51 -9.22 -62.25
N LYS A 365 39.06 -10.47 -62.34
CA LYS A 365 37.97 -11.01 -61.53
C LYS A 365 38.37 -11.10 -60.04
N SER A 366 39.59 -11.53 -59.73
CA SER A 366 40.08 -11.64 -58.34
C SER A 366 40.26 -10.27 -57.68
N SER A 367 40.89 -9.29 -58.35
CA SER A 367 41.04 -7.93 -57.80
C SER A 367 39.68 -7.27 -57.55
N ARG A 368 38.73 -7.43 -58.49
CA ARG A 368 37.35 -6.95 -58.35
C ARG A 368 36.58 -7.64 -57.20
N THR A 369 36.88 -8.89 -56.86
CA THR A 369 36.30 -9.51 -55.65
C THR A 369 36.96 -9.01 -54.37
N GLN A 370 38.29 -8.82 -54.37
CA GLN A 370 39.05 -8.36 -53.22
C GLN A 370 38.69 -6.92 -52.81
N GLU A 371 38.57 -5.99 -53.76
CA GLU A 371 38.10 -4.62 -53.51
C GLU A 371 36.68 -4.62 -52.91
N ARG A 372 35.79 -5.47 -53.44
CA ARG A 372 34.41 -5.62 -52.94
C ARG A 372 34.34 -6.22 -51.55
N GLU A 373 35.31 -7.06 -51.18
CA GLU A 373 35.45 -7.64 -49.85
C GLU A 373 35.95 -6.59 -48.85
N GLN A 374 37.04 -5.90 -49.15
CA GLN A 374 37.55 -4.77 -48.36
C GLN A 374 36.47 -3.68 -48.16
N ALA A 375 35.69 -3.36 -49.20
CA ALA A 375 34.59 -2.40 -49.10
C ALA A 375 33.41 -2.90 -48.23
N ARG A 376 33.21 -4.21 -48.11
CA ARG A 376 32.25 -4.82 -47.17
C ARG A 376 32.78 -4.79 -45.74
N GLU A 377 34.06 -5.11 -45.54
CA GLU A 377 34.71 -5.07 -44.24
C GLU A 377 34.78 -3.66 -43.67
N ALA A 378 35.19 -2.67 -44.46
CA ALA A 378 35.18 -1.26 -44.07
C ALA A 378 33.78 -0.76 -43.67
N LYS A 379 32.73 -1.20 -44.38
CA LYS A 379 31.33 -0.94 -43.99
C LYS A 379 30.95 -1.64 -42.68
N LYS A 380 31.33 -2.91 -42.51
CA LYS A 380 31.09 -3.70 -41.28
C LYS A 380 31.78 -3.07 -40.06
N MET A 381 32.99 -2.55 -40.22
CA MET A 381 33.73 -1.83 -39.18
C MET A 381 33.08 -0.48 -38.84
N LYS A 382 32.65 0.31 -39.83
CA LYS A 382 31.89 1.56 -39.56
C LYS A 382 30.54 1.30 -38.88
N ILE A 383 29.86 0.21 -39.22
CA ILE A 383 28.62 -0.21 -38.54
C ILE A 383 28.90 -0.62 -37.09
N LYS A 384 29.96 -1.41 -36.83
CA LYS A 384 30.40 -1.75 -35.48
C LYS A 384 30.70 -0.51 -34.64
N ALA A 385 31.53 0.40 -35.14
CA ALA A 385 31.89 1.63 -34.43
C ALA A 385 30.68 2.52 -34.11
N LYS A 386 29.73 2.66 -35.06
CA LYS A 386 28.48 3.39 -34.80
C LYS A 386 27.58 2.68 -33.76
N HIS A 387 27.54 1.34 -33.77
CA HIS A 387 26.77 0.59 -32.78
C HIS A 387 27.41 0.64 -31.38
N GLU A 388 28.75 0.67 -31.32
CA GLU A 388 29.54 0.86 -30.10
C GLU A 388 29.29 2.24 -29.47
N TRP A 389 29.40 3.30 -30.26
CA TRP A 389 29.10 4.68 -29.84
C TRP A 389 27.63 4.89 -29.46
N ALA A 390 26.72 4.09 -30.01
CA ALA A 390 25.29 4.12 -29.69
C ALA A 390 24.88 3.22 -28.49
N LYS A 391 25.84 2.60 -27.79
CA LYS A 391 25.58 1.97 -26.48
C LYS A 391 25.25 3.07 -25.46
N LYS A 392 24.40 2.75 -24.47
CA LYS A 392 24.35 3.58 -23.25
C LYS A 392 25.69 3.46 -22.53
N ARG A 393 26.22 4.61 -22.11
CA ARG A 393 27.40 4.80 -21.26
C ARG A 393 27.02 5.78 -20.15
N ASP A 394 27.90 5.99 -19.16
CA ASP A 394 27.70 7.04 -18.17
C ASP A 394 27.87 8.43 -18.83
N ASP A 395 27.28 9.48 -18.25
CA ASP A 395 27.47 10.85 -18.77
C ASP A 395 28.94 11.30 -18.62
N LEU A 396 29.66 10.75 -17.64
CA LEU A 396 31.10 10.96 -17.44
C LEU A 396 31.98 10.26 -18.49
N ASP A 397 31.45 9.29 -19.24
CA ASP A 397 32.16 8.60 -20.33
C ASP A 397 31.94 9.27 -21.71
N CYS A 398 31.22 10.40 -21.77
CA CYS A 398 30.85 11.06 -23.01
C CYS A 398 31.96 11.98 -23.59
N ASP A 399 32.19 11.87 -24.90
CA ASP A 399 33.29 12.57 -25.59
C ASP A 399 33.06 14.08 -25.77
N ASP A 400 31.86 14.58 -25.45
CA ASP A 400 31.39 15.96 -25.65
C ASP A 400 31.17 16.74 -24.34
N LEU A 401 31.69 16.23 -23.23
CA LEU A 401 31.71 16.91 -21.93
C LEU A 401 32.29 18.33 -22.05
N LYS A 402 31.55 19.31 -21.52
CA LYS A 402 31.97 20.71 -21.43
C LYS A 402 32.31 21.05 -20.00
N ALA A 403 33.36 21.84 -19.80
CA ALA A 403 33.64 22.42 -18.49
C ALA A 403 32.44 23.25 -18.00
N PHE A 404 32.14 23.16 -16.70
CA PHE A 404 31.10 23.98 -16.10
C PHE A 404 31.40 25.48 -16.28
N PRO A 405 30.37 26.32 -16.52
CA PRO A 405 30.56 27.77 -16.57
C PRO A 405 31.11 28.28 -15.24
N VAL A 406 32.18 29.05 -15.29
CA VAL A 406 32.77 29.69 -14.10
C VAL A 406 31.90 30.87 -13.70
N TYR A 407 31.08 30.68 -12.67
CA TYR A 407 30.29 31.75 -12.08
C TYR A 407 31.16 32.69 -11.23
N PRO A 408 30.85 33.99 -11.14
CA PRO A 408 31.49 34.89 -10.17
C PRO A 408 31.14 34.45 -8.74
N ALA A 409 32.05 34.67 -7.81
CA ALA A 409 31.82 34.38 -6.39
C ALA A 409 30.61 35.19 -5.86
N LEU A 410 29.76 34.53 -5.07
CA LEU A 410 28.62 35.16 -4.42
C LEU A 410 29.12 35.97 -3.21
N ASN A 411 29.09 37.29 -3.31
CA ASN A 411 29.49 38.15 -2.20
C ASN A 411 28.39 38.16 -1.11
N LEU A 412 28.63 37.47 0.00
CA LEU A 412 27.69 37.42 1.12
C LEU A 412 27.70 38.71 1.97
N PRO A 413 26.59 39.04 2.64
CA PRO A 413 26.57 40.08 3.66
C PRO A 413 27.49 39.75 4.83
N VAL A 414 28.07 40.77 5.47
CA VAL A 414 29.05 40.63 6.59
C VAL A 414 28.50 39.85 7.81
N TRP A 415 27.18 39.69 7.93
CA TRP A 415 26.51 38.95 9.01
C TRP A 415 26.23 37.46 8.69
N LEU A 416 26.59 37.00 7.49
CA LEU A 416 26.30 35.65 6.97
C LEU A 416 27.57 35.02 6.40
N ASN A 417 27.94 33.83 6.90
CA ASN A 417 29.02 33.04 6.32
C ASN A 417 28.50 31.92 5.39
N ASP A 418 29.42 31.24 4.69
CA ASP A 418 29.09 30.18 3.73
C ASP A 418 28.46 28.94 4.38
N GLU A 419 28.85 28.60 5.62
CA GLU A 419 28.34 27.45 6.37
C GLU A 419 26.87 27.70 6.77
N GLU A 420 26.59 28.84 7.41
CA GLU A 420 25.24 29.28 7.79
C GLU A 420 24.30 29.38 6.59
N LEU A 421 24.79 29.89 5.44
CA LEU A 421 24.00 29.90 4.21
C LEU A 421 23.69 28.47 3.73
N SER A 422 24.63 27.54 3.85
CA SER A 422 24.41 26.14 3.46
C SER A 422 23.33 25.46 4.31
N GLU A 423 23.28 25.75 5.62
CA GLU A 423 22.21 25.28 6.52
C GLU A 423 20.85 25.86 6.10
N TYR A 424 20.78 27.18 5.87
CA TYR A 424 19.52 27.83 5.46
C TYR A 424 19.02 27.31 4.10
N LEU A 425 19.93 26.98 3.18
CA LEU A 425 19.59 26.37 1.89
C LEU A 425 19.13 24.92 2.05
N ALA A 426 19.71 24.13 2.96
CA ALA A 426 19.26 22.77 3.26
C ALA A 426 17.83 22.77 3.83
N ILE A 427 17.53 23.68 4.76
CA ILE A 427 16.20 23.85 5.36
C ILE A 427 15.19 24.32 4.30
N LEU A 428 15.57 25.28 3.44
CA LEU A 428 14.74 25.72 2.32
C LEU A 428 14.49 24.59 1.31
N GLN A 429 15.50 23.76 1.05
CA GLN A 429 15.40 22.60 0.16
C GLN A 429 14.42 21.56 0.71
N PHE A 430 14.43 21.29 2.02
CA PHE A 430 13.44 20.41 2.67
C PHE A 430 12.02 20.91 2.44
N PHE A 431 11.71 22.16 2.81
CA PHE A 431 10.36 22.72 2.63
C PHE A 431 9.94 22.82 1.14
N THR A 432 10.90 22.95 0.22
CA THR A 432 10.63 22.97 -1.23
C THR A 432 10.37 21.57 -1.77
N ALA A 433 11.13 20.56 -1.34
CA ALA A 433 10.99 19.17 -1.77
C ALA A 433 9.69 18.53 -1.26
N PHE A 434 9.29 18.83 -0.03
CA PHE A 434 8.10 18.28 0.61
C PHE A 434 6.88 19.22 0.57
N GLN A 435 6.90 20.26 -0.28
CA GLN A 435 5.83 21.27 -0.39
C GLN A 435 4.41 20.70 -0.69
N GLU A 436 4.32 19.48 -1.24
CA GLU A 436 3.06 18.80 -1.55
C GLU A 436 2.54 17.90 -0.42
N LEU A 437 3.39 17.59 0.58
CA LEU A 437 3.07 16.76 1.74
C LEU A 437 2.89 17.59 3.03
N LEU A 438 3.43 18.81 3.07
CA LEU A 438 3.41 19.69 4.23
C LEU A 438 2.23 20.69 4.16
N PRO A 439 1.51 20.97 5.27
CA PRO A 439 0.36 21.88 5.30
C PRO A 439 0.75 23.39 5.25
N ILE A 440 1.73 23.76 4.42
CA ILE A 440 2.31 25.12 4.33
C ILE A 440 1.24 26.18 4.11
N LYS A 441 0.26 25.88 3.24
CA LYS A 441 -0.85 26.80 2.90
C LYS A 441 -1.86 26.98 4.03
N GLU A 442 -2.06 25.96 4.84
CA GLU A 442 -3.07 25.97 5.89
C GLU A 442 -2.55 26.75 7.11
N VAL A 443 -1.24 26.66 7.38
CA VAL A 443 -0.58 27.45 8.42
C VAL A 443 -0.29 28.89 7.96
N ARG A 444 0.24 29.11 6.75
CA ARG A 444 0.79 30.41 6.31
C ARG A 444 0.02 31.12 5.19
N GLY A 445 -1.05 30.52 4.66
CA GLY A 445 -1.80 31.04 3.50
C GLY A 445 -1.05 30.97 2.15
N THR A 446 0.28 30.77 2.16
CA THR A 446 1.13 30.71 0.96
C THR A 446 1.47 29.26 0.58
N HIS A 447 1.78 29.03 -0.70
CA HIS A 447 2.16 27.70 -1.19
C HIS A 447 3.66 27.36 -1.01
N ARG A 448 4.48 28.25 -0.44
CA ARG A 448 5.95 28.09 -0.38
C ARG A 448 6.55 28.78 0.84
N VAL A 449 7.65 28.20 1.33
CA VAL A 449 8.63 28.84 2.22
C VAL A 449 9.70 29.50 1.34
N SER A 450 10.22 30.65 1.77
CA SER A 450 11.29 31.41 1.10
C SER A 450 12.57 31.44 1.94
N LEU A 451 13.71 31.78 1.33
CA LEU A 451 14.97 31.95 2.08
C LEU A 451 14.85 33.01 3.18
N THR A 452 14.10 34.09 2.91
CA THR A 452 13.79 35.14 3.91
C THR A 452 13.05 34.56 5.12
N ASP A 453 12.11 33.63 4.90
CA ASP A 453 11.42 32.97 6.01
C ASP A 453 12.38 32.15 6.86
N VAL A 454 13.28 31.37 6.24
CA VAL A 454 14.26 30.55 6.99
C VAL A 454 15.21 31.43 7.80
N ILE A 455 15.72 32.52 7.21
CA ILE A 455 16.57 33.50 7.90
C ILE A 455 15.82 34.15 9.07
N MET A 456 14.55 34.56 8.87
CA MET A 456 13.74 35.17 9.93
C MET A 456 13.42 34.19 11.05
N ALA A 457 13.21 32.90 10.77
CA ALA A 457 13.02 31.89 11.81
C ALA A 457 14.24 31.79 12.74
N ILE A 458 15.45 31.78 12.18
CA ILE A 458 16.68 31.46 12.93
C ILE A 458 17.33 32.71 13.55
N ARG A 459 17.23 33.88 12.89
CA ARG A 459 17.90 35.12 13.33
C ARG A 459 16.98 36.16 13.98
N CYS A 460 15.65 36.03 13.86
CA CYS A 460 14.74 36.99 14.50
C CYS A 460 14.33 36.53 15.90
N ALA A 461 14.79 37.27 16.92
CA ALA A 461 14.40 37.09 18.33
C ALA A 461 13.14 37.90 18.73
N ASP A 462 12.37 38.41 17.76
CA ASP A 462 11.05 39.01 17.99
C ASP A 462 9.96 38.03 17.53
N PRO A 463 9.14 37.46 18.45
CA PRO A 463 8.08 36.53 18.10
C PRO A 463 6.99 37.09 17.16
N GLN A 464 6.91 38.42 16.95
CA GLN A 464 5.96 39.03 16.01
C GLN A 464 6.45 39.01 14.56
N TYR A 465 7.77 38.91 14.34
CA TYR A 465 8.38 38.91 13.01
C TYR A 465 9.11 37.60 12.67
N SER A 466 9.44 36.77 13.68
CA SER A 466 10.00 35.44 13.48
C SER A 466 8.95 34.48 12.93
N THR A 467 9.28 33.83 11.82
CA THR A 467 8.49 32.78 11.18
C THR A 467 8.68 31.40 11.84
N TYR A 468 9.54 31.27 12.85
CA TYR A 468 9.89 30.00 13.48
C TYR A 468 8.65 29.23 13.97
N ALA A 469 7.71 29.94 14.58
CA ALA A 469 6.48 29.33 15.07
C ALA A 469 5.58 28.80 13.93
N ASP A 470 5.56 29.45 12.76
CA ASP A 470 4.84 28.94 11.59
C ASP A 470 5.53 27.69 11.01
N LEU A 471 6.85 27.73 10.86
CA LEU A 471 7.62 26.61 10.30
C LEU A 471 7.50 25.38 11.20
N MET A 472 7.59 25.53 12.52
CA MET A 472 7.41 24.42 13.45
C MET A 472 5.96 23.94 13.51
N LYS A 473 4.95 24.81 13.37
CA LYS A 473 3.55 24.37 13.22
C LYS A 473 3.36 23.49 11.99
N ILE A 474 3.96 23.82 10.85
CA ILE A 474 3.89 22.99 9.64
C ILE A 474 4.44 21.57 9.90
N LEU A 475 5.60 21.46 10.56
CA LEU A 475 6.24 20.16 10.85
C LEU A 475 5.48 19.37 11.93
N LEU A 476 5.01 20.05 12.99
CA LEU A 476 4.23 19.43 14.06
C LEU A 476 2.85 18.96 13.56
N SER A 477 2.16 19.72 12.72
CA SER A 477 0.92 19.28 12.07
C SER A 477 1.16 18.04 11.20
N ALA A 478 2.17 18.05 10.34
CA ALA A 478 2.50 16.88 9.51
C ALA A 478 2.88 15.64 10.35
N ARG A 479 3.52 15.83 11.52
CA ARG A 479 3.77 14.74 12.49
C ARG A 479 2.48 14.25 13.14
N THR A 480 1.57 15.13 13.52
CA THR A 480 0.25 14.76 14.06
C THR A 480 -0.59 14.01 13.02
N ASP A 481 -0.63 14.45 11.76
CA ASP A 481 -1.37 13.77 10.69
C ASP A 481 -0.81 12.34 10.46
N ARG A 482 0.52 12.20 10.38
CA ARG A 482 1.20 10.88 10.31
C ARG A 482 0.86 10.00 11.52
N ALA A 483 0.85 10.57 12.72
CA ALA A 483 0.56 9.84 13.93
C ALA A 483 -0.92 9.43 14.01
N ASP A 484 -1.87 10.26 13.57
CA ASP A 484 -3.29 9.91 13.59
C ASP A 484 -3.68 8.91 12.48
N GLU A 485 -2.91 8.82 11.39
CA GLU A 485 -3.02 7.75 10.39
C GLU A 485 -2.49 6.39 10.89
N GLU A 486 -1.39 6.38 11.65
CA GLU A 486 -0.57 5.16 11.90
C GLU A 486 -0.51 4.70 13.36
N ASP A 487 -0.65 5.63 14.31
CA ASP A 487 -0.42 5.43 15.74
C ASP A 487 -1.67 5.76 16.59
N GLY A 488 -2.17 4.75 17.31
CA GLY A 488 -3.19 4.97 18.34
C GLY A 488 -2.71 5.90 19.46
N ASP A 489 -3.56 6.19 20.44
CA ASP A 489 -3.04 6.70 21.72
C ASP A 489 -2.26 5.60 22.46
N GLU A 490 -1.58 5.99 23.54
CA GLU A 490 -0.77 5.11 24.36
C GLU A 490 -1.61 4.00 25.01
N ALA A 491 -1.04 2.81 25.08
CA ALA A 491 -1.69 1.68 25.72
C ALA A 491 -1.60 1.76 27.25
N ASP A 492 -2.70 1.39 27.91
CA ASP A 492 -2.76 1.13 29.35
C ASP A 492 -1.84 -0.06 29.72
N LEU A 493 -0.67 0.27 30.26
CA LEU A 493 0.34 -0.68 30.70
C LEU A 493 -0.01 -1.36 32.04
N SER A 494 -1.10 -0.96 32.70
CA SER A 494 -1.62 -1.63 33.90
C SER A 494 -2.63 -2.74 33.56
N ASN A 495 -3.18 -2.73 32.35
CA ASN A 495 -4.11 -3.74 31.87
C ASN A 495 -3.45 -5.12 31.77
N LYS A 496 -4.00 -6.10 32.50
CA LYS A 496 -3.52 -7.49 32.52
C LYS A 496 -3.49 -8.15 31.15
N ASP A 497 -4.44 -7.82 30.28
CA ASP A 497 -4.50 -8.39 28.92
C ASP A 497 -3.36 -7.83 28.06
N GLU A 498 -3.04 -6.53 28.18
CA GLU A 498 -1.95 -5.90 27.43
C GLU A 498 -0.58 -6.34 27.99
N ILE A 499 -0.41 -6.44 29.31
CA ILE A 499 0.82 -6.99 29.93
C ILE A 499 1.10 -8.42 29.43
N ALA A 500 0.08 -9.27 29.35
CA ALA A 500 0.21 -10.64 28.85
C ALA A 500 0.59 -10.68 27.35
N LEU A 501 0.04 -9.77 26.53
CA LEU A 501 0.40 -9.65 25.12
C LEU A 501 1.82 -9.14 24.92
N ILE A 502 2.24 -8.10 25.65
CA ILE A 502 3.59 -7.53 25.62
C ILE A 502 4.64 -8.62 25.87
N GLN A 503 4.43 -9.46 26.89
CA GLN A 503 5.32 -10.58 27.22
C GLN A 503 5.26 -11.72 26.20
N LEU A 504 4.06 -12.07 25.70
CA LEU A 504 3.89 -13.16 24.72
C LEU A 504 4.52 -12.83 23.35
N GLN A 505 4.55 -11.55 22.97
CA GLN A 505 4.93 -11.10 21.64
C GLN A 505 6.24 -10.29 21.60
N ASN A 506 6.98 -10.23 22.73
CA ASN A 506 8.24 -9.47 22.90
C ASN A 506 8.13 -8.01 22.43
N CYS A 507 7.07 -7.33 22.85
CA CYS A 507 6.82 -5.95 22.45
C CYS A 507 7.78 -4.97 23.15
N ASP A 508 7.90 -3.78 22.57
CA ASP A 508 8.93 -2.80 22.91
C ASP A 508 9.05 -2.45 24.42
N PRO A 509 7.97 -2.43 25.24
CA PRO A 509 8.07 -2.28 26.70
C PRO A 509 8.79 -3.41 27.44
N ASP A 510 8.91 -4.62 26.87
CA ASP A 510 9.69 -5.74 27.43
C ASP A 510 11.19 -5.65 27.08
N HIS A 511 11.59 -4.71 26.21
CA HIS A 511 12.97 -4.64 25.74
C HIS A 511 13.97 -4.32 26.87
N LYS A 512 14.96 -5.20 27.07
CA LYS A 512 15.90 -5.18 28.21
C LYS A 512 16.66 -3.86 28.47
N ILE A 513 16.84 -3.01 27.44
CA ILE A 513 17.62 -1.76 27.53
C ILE A 513 16.73 -0.51 27.41
N HIS A 514 15.56 -0.62 26.77
CA HIS A 514 14.70 0.52 26.42
C HIS A 514 13.29 0.46 27.02
N GLY A 515 12.82 -0.72 27.41
CA GLY A 515 11.46 -0.97 27.88
C GLY A 515 11.08 -0.18 29.13
N GLU A 516 12.02 0.04 30.06
CA GLU A 516 11.80 0.92 31.22
C GLU A 516 11.51 2.36 30.80
N ARG A 517 12.35 2.94 29.94
CA ARG A 517 12.13 4.28 29.37
C ARG A 517 10.82 4.36 28.59
N ILE A 518 10.47 3.31 27.84
CA ILE A 518 9.20 3.24 27.09
C ILE A 518 8.00 3.22 28.06
N ARG A 519 8.09 2.55 29.22
CA ARG A 519 7.07 2.64 30.27
C ARG A 519 6.95 4.07 30.83
N GLU A 520 8.08 4.71 31.16
CA GLU A 520 8.11 6.11 31.62
C GLU A 520 7.46 7.06 30.60
N MET A 521 7.76 6.89 29.31
CA MET A 521 7.19 7.66 28.21
C MET A 521 5.68 7.48 28.06
N ASN A 522 5.19 6.25 28.19
CA ASN A 522 3.76 5.95 28.17
C ASN A 522 3.04 6.65 29.33
N TYR A 523 3.54 6.51 30.55
CA TYR A 523 2.93 7.17 31.71
C TYR A 523 2.97 8.70 31.59
N LEU A 524 4.03 9.29 31.04
CA LEU A 524 4.10 10.73 30.79
C LEU A 524 3.10 11.18 29.72
N HIS A 525 2.95 10.44 28.61
CA HIS A 525 1.96 10.76 27.58
C HIS A 525 0.52 10.65 28.12
N GLU A 526 0.27 9.66 28.98
CA GLU A 526 -1.01 9.51 29.70
C GLU A 526 -1.26 10.62 30.72
N GLU A 527 -0.28 11.01 31.51
CA GLU A 527 -0.39 12.14 32.45
C GLU A 527 -0.71 13.45 31.71
N ILE A 528 -0.06 13.71 30.57
CA ILE A 528 -0.37 14.84 29.69
C ILE A 528 -1.82 14.74 29.18
N ARG A 529 -2.23 13.58 28.66
CA ARG A 529 -3.57 13.34 28.12
C ARG A 529 -4.66 13.54 29.17
N LEU A 530 -4.45 13.05 30.40
CA LEU A 530 -5.37 13.20 31.52
C LEU A 530 -5.41 14.64 32.05
N THR A 531 -4.29 15.35 32.05
CA THR A 531 -4.18 16.74 32.53
C THR A 531 -4.79 17.76 31.56
N HIS A 532 -4.54 17.59 30.26
CA HIS A 532 -5.01 18.51 29.21
C HIS A 532 -6.32 18.07 28.54
N GLY A 533 -6.82 16.87 28.83
CA GLY A 533 -8.06 16.32 28.28
C GLY A 533 -7.99 15.87 26.81
N GLN A 534 -6.79 15.87 26.21
CA GLN A 534 -6.54 15.50 24.82
C GLN A 534 -5.10 15.02 24.61
N SER A 535 -4.86 14.22 23.57
CA SER A 535 -3.52 13.72 23.21
C SER A 535 -2.54 14.88 22.98
N LEU A 536 -1.25 14.69 23.30
CA LEU A 536 -0.20 15.71 23.10
C LEU A 536 -0.18 16.26 21.66
N ARG A 537 -0.50 15.39 20.70
CA ARG A 537 -0.66 15.67 19.27
C ARG A 537 -1.67 16.77 18.93
N HIS A 538 -2.67 16.96 19.79
CA HIS A 538 -3.81 17.85 19.57
C HIS A 538 -3.77 19.09 20.47
N ILE A 539 -2.74 19.24 21.29
CA ILE A 539 -2.53 20.45 22.10
C ILE A 539 -2.24 21.64 21.18
N PRO A 540 -2.99 22.75 21.28
CA PRO A 540 -2.84 23.89 20.39
C PRO A 540 -1.47 24.56 20.57
N VAL A 541 -0.85 24.94 19.45
CA VAL A 541 0.51 25.49 19.41
C VAL A 541 0.48 27.00 19.20
N ASP A 542 1.15 27.75 20.07
CA ASP A 542 1.49 29.16 19.89
C ASP A 542 2.97 29.43 20.17
N TRP A 543 3.43 30.66 19.96
CA TRP A 543 4.84 31.04 20.12
C TRP A 543 5.32 31.03 21.58
N MET A 544 4.42 30.98 22.57
CA MET A 544 4.75 30.90 23.99
C MET A 544 4.89 29.44 24.46
N THR A 545 4.05 28.56 23.92
CA THR A 545 3.93 27.14 24.28
C THR A 545 4.82 26.22 23.43
N LEU A 546 5.19 26.62 22.22
CA LEU A 546 5.94 25.83 21.24
C LEU A 546 7.17 25.11 21.83
N THR A 547 7.98 25.81 22.63
CA THR A 547 9.19 25.27 23.29
C THR A 547 8.86 24.03 24.13
N GLU A 548 7.87 24.16 25.01
CA GLU A 548 7.45 23.11 25.92
C GLU A 548 6.79 21.98 25.15
N LEU A 549 6.00 22.30 24.12
CA LEU A 549 5.40 21.29 23.26
C LEU A 549 6.45 20.47 22.52
N ILE A 550 7.51 21.08 21.95
CA ILE A 550 8.63 20.36 21.33
C ILE A 550 9.34 19.49 22.39
N ARG A 551 9.57 20.01 23.60
CA ARG A 551 10.19 19.26 24.71
C ARG A 551 9.39 18.01 25.07
N LEU A 552 8.08 18.16 25.25
CA LEU A 552 7.16 17.05 25.56
C LEU A 552 7.09 16.06 24.40
N VAL A 553 6.99 16.54 23.15
CA VAL A 553 6.98 15.71 21.94
C VAL A 553 8.22 14.83 21.85
N LEU A 554 9.40 15.36 22.14
CA LEU A 554 10.65 14.60 22.19
C LEU A 554 10.66 13.62 23.37
N LEU A 555 10.26 14.06 24.57
CA LEU A 555 10.22 13.19 25.76
C LEU A 555 9.27 12.00 25.61
N THR A 556 8.15 12.13 24.90
CA THR A 556 7.21 11.02 24.65
C THR A 556 7.47 10.30 23.33
N SER A 557 8.27 10.84 22.41
CA SER A 557 8.56 10.22 21.10
C SER A 557 9.07 8.79 21.27
N GLY A 558 8.52 7.85 20.48
CA GLY A 558 8.79 6.42 20.60
C GLY A 558 7.86 5.61 21.54
N TYR A 559 6.77 6.19 22.04
CA TYR A 559 5.86 5.51 22.97
C TYR A 559 5.13 4.29 22.38
N TYR A 560 4.63 3.43 23.26
CA TYR A 560 3.97 2.17 22.92
C TYR A 560 2.45 2.35 22.80
N THR A 561 1.97 2.23 21.57
CA THR A 561 0.60 2.46 21.10
C THR A 561 -0.25 1.18 21.04
N GLY A 562 0.12 0.15 21.82
CA GLY A 562 -0.66 -1.08 22.00
C GLY A 562 -0.45 -2.14 20.91
N GLN A 563 -0.89 -3.37 21.21
CA GLN A 563 -0.56 -4.55 20.40
C GLN A 563 -1.05 -4.46 18.95
N SER A 564 -2.20 -3.83 18.70
CA SER A 564 -2.74 -3.60 17.35
C SER A 564 -1.81 -2.73 16.50
N THR A 565 -1.21 -1.71 17.12
CA THR A 565 -0.35 -0.74 16.46
C THR A 565 1.06 -1.29 16.28
N HIS A 566 1.61 -1.94 17.32
CA HIS A 566 2.85 -2.70 17.22
C HIS A 566 2.81 -3.73 16.07
N ARG A 567 1.66 -4.40 15.89
CA ARG A 567 1.42 -5.32 14.77
C ARG A 567 1.36 -4.59 13.42
N HIS A 568 0.82 -3.38 13.34
CA HIS A 568 0.92 -2.57 12.12
C HIS A 568 2.37 -2.21 11.81
N ARG A 569 3.13 -1.71 12.80
CA ARG A 569 4.55 -1.35 12.64
C ARG A 569 5.41 -2.57 12.25
N LEU A 570 5.12 -3.75 12.80
CA LEU A 570 5.70 -5.04 12.39
C LEU A 570 5.51 -5.37 10.91
N PHE A 571 4.26 -5.38 10.41
CA PHE A 571 3.95 -5.90 9.07
C PHE A 571 3.93 -4.84 7.95
N ALA A 572 3.76 -3.55 8.26
CA ALA A 572 3.68 -2.46 7.28
C ALA A 572 4.88 -1.50 7.31
N ARG A 573 5.57 -1.37 8.46
CA ARG A 573 6.78 -0.53 8.62
C ARG A 573 8.07 -1.34 8.84
N GLY A 574 8.06 -2.63 8.52
CA GLY A 574 9.26 -3.47 8.52
C GLY A 574 9.87 -3.75 9.90
N ASN A 575 9.02 -3.85 10.94
CA ASN A 575 9.42 -4.06 12.35
C ASN A 575 10.11 -2.87 13.04
N TYR A 576 9.87 -1.65 12.53
CA TYR A 576 10.22 -0.39 13.20
C TYR A 576 9.77 -0.35 14.68
N LYS A 577 10.69 0.07 15.56
CA LYS A 577 10.55 0.05 17.01
C LYS A 577 10.41 1.44 17.62
N GLY A 578 9.73 1.53 18.77
CA GLY A 578 9.62 2.79 19.52
C GLY A 578 10.98 3.41 19.88
N TYR A 579 12.01 2.59 20.15
CA TYR A 579 13.37 3.07 20.42
C TYR A 579 14.20 3.38 19.16
N GLU A 580 13.64 3.19 17.96
CA GLU A 580 14.22 3.60 16.67
C GLU A 580 13.61 4.94 16.17
N ASP A 581 12.70 5.53 16.95
CA ASP A 581 12.07 6.83 16.65
C ASP A 581 13.09 7.96 16.64
N ALA A 582 13.02 8.83 15.62
CA ALA A 582 13.96 9.92 15.43
C ALA A 582 14.02 10.88 16.64
N GLY A 583 12.88 11.17 17.28
CA GLY A 583 12.82 11.99 18.49
C GLY A 583 13.33 11.27 19.74
N TYR A 584 13.12 9.95 19.83
CA TYR A 584 13.74 9.11 20.86
C TYR A 584 15.26 9.12 20.73
N VAL A 585 15.79 8.82 19.54
CA VAL A 585 17.23 8.80 19.26
C VAL A 585 17.84 10.19 19.45
N TYR A 586 17.18 11.24 18.95
CA TYR A 586 17.66 12.62 19.10
C TYR A 586 17.85 13.00 20.57
N ARG A 587 16.84 12.81 21.43
CA ARG A 587 16.92 13.22 22.84
C ARG A 587 17.92 12.41 23.67
N MET A 588 18.17 11.16 23.26
CA MET A 588 19.17 10.29 23.89
C MET A 588 20.59 10.68 23.52
N ASN A 589 20.79 11.30 22.34
CA ASN A 589 22.08 11.79 21.86
C ASN A 589 22.38 13.25 22.27
N HIS A 590 21.34 14.08 22.49
CA HIS A 590 21.46 15.53 22.76
C HIS A 590 20.80 15.96 24.09
N PRO A 591 21.27 15.46 25.25
CA PRO A 591 20.70 15.81 26.55
C PRO A 591 20.80 17.31 26.89
N GLU A 592 21.84 17.99 26.41
CA GLU A 592 22.00 19.45 26.56
C GLU A 592 20.92 20.23 25.81
N THR A 593 20.45 19.77 24.65
CA THR A 593 19.31 20.38 23.96
C THR A 593 18.00 20.19 24.74
N MET A 594 17.81 19.03 25.37
CA MET A 594 16.65 18.80 26.23
C MET A 594 16.65 19.68 27.48
N GLU A 595 17.82 20.00 28.03
CA GLU A 595 17.97 20.95 29.13
C GLU A 595 17.73 22.40 28.69
N LYS A 596 18.21 22.80 27.50
CA LYS A 596 17.88 24.10 26.89
C LYS A 596 16.37 24.27 26.73
N LEU A 597 15.68 23.28 26.15
CA LEU A 597 14.21 23.29 26.00
C LEU A 597 13.46 23.38 27.33
N ARG A 598 14.03 22.87 28.43
CA ARG A 598 13.44 22.96 29.77
C ARG A 598 13.58 24.36 30.40
N THR A 599 14.57 25.14 29.97
CA THR A 599 15.02 26.36 30.69
C THR A 599 14.92 27.64 29.87
N VAL A 600 14.86 27.55 28.53
CA VAL A 600 14.86 28.68 27.60
C VAL A 600 13.70 28.54 26.63
N CYS A 601 12.83 29.55 26.55
CA CYS A 601 11.81 29.60 25.51
C CYS A 601 12.44 29.95 24.14
N CYS A 602 12.09 29.20 23.09
CA CYS A 602 12.64 29.31 21.73
C CYS A 602 12.50 30.71 21.09
N GLY A 603 11.74 31.63 21.67
CA GLY A 603 11.68 33.03 21.20
C GLY A 603 12.98 33.84 21.38
N LEU A 604 14.02 33.30 22.04
CA LEU A 604 15.24 34.07 22.38
C LEU A 604 16.54 33.59 21.70
N TYR A 605 16.72 32.28 21.46
CA TYR A 605 17.92 31.73 20.82
C TYR A 605 17.57 30.47 19.99
N VAL A 606 17.60 30.58 18.66
CA VAL A 606 17.08 29.55 17.73
C VAL A 606 18.18 28.73 17.02
N GLY A 607 19.46 29.10 17.20
CA GLY A 607 20.58 28.54 16.41
C GLY A 607 20.74 27.02 16.44
N ASP A 608 20.36 26.35 17.53
CA ASP A 608 20.61 24.91 17.71
C ASP A 608 19.47 23.98 17.21
N PHE A 609 18.32 24.54 16.79
CA PHE A 609 17.04 23.81 16.87
C PHE A 609 16.47 23.21 15.57
N VAL A 610 17.12 23.37 14.42
CA VAL A 610 16.51 22.96 13.13
C VAL A 610 16.84 21.52 12.70
N TYR A 611 17.74 20.83 13.40
CA TYR A 611 18.18 19.44 13.10
C TYR A 611 17.33 18.33 13.75
N VAL A 612 16.05 18.59 14.03
CA VAL A 612 15.21 17.74 14.92
C VAL A 612 13.98 17.13 14.22
N PHE A 613 13.64 17.59 13.02
CA PHE A 613 12.45 17.20 12.25
C PHE A 613 12.77 16.98 10.76
#